data_AF-A0A0G1CND8-F1
#
_entry.id   AF-A0A0G1CND8-F1
#
_cell.length_a   1.000
_cell.length_b   1.000
_cell.length_c   1.000
_cell.angle_alpha   90.00
_cell.angle_beta   90.00
_cell.angle_gamma   90.00
#
_symmetry.space_group_name_H-M   'P 1'
#
loop_
_entity.id
_entity.type
_entity.pdbx_description
1 polymer ?
#
loop_
_entity_poly.entity_id
_entity_poly.type
_entity_poly.pdbx_seq_one_letter_code
_entity_poly.pdbx_strand_id
1 'polypeptide(L)'
;MNNLISLGVVILSSLVLGLIKYSSLADQYKGKIWQSKFNEIWNDFINFLIAGLIGYYFVLVKWPMLQKGEVLNTGDFVLFIIFALGMFGHLCVISKNITDGVEEILRGIKKKIA
;
A
#
# COMPACT_ATOMS: atom_id res chain seq x y z
N MET A 1 -3.39 -23.10 -12.35
CA MET A 1 -2.12 -23.40 -11.65
C MET A 1 -1.15 -22.21 -11.66
N ASN A 2 -0.97 -21.51 -12.79
CA ASN A 2 -0.06 -20.34 -12.88
C ASN A 2 -0.41 -19.19 -11.93
N ASN A 3 -1.69 -18.84 -11.76
CA ASN A 3 -2.09 -17.67 -10.97
C ASN A 3 -1.78 -17.81 -9.46
N LEU A 4 -1.89 -19.03 -8.90
CA LEU A 4 -1.57 -19.29 -7.50
C LEU A 4 -0.06 -19.14 -7.23
N ILE A 5 0.78 -19.59 -8.17
CA ILE A 5 2.23 -19.44 -8.09
C ILE A 5 2.60 -17.96 -8.15
N SER A 6 2.05 -17.21 -9.11
CA SER A 6 2.29 -15.76 -9.22
C SER A 6 1.82 -15.00 -7.97
N LEU A 7 0.67 -15.36 -7.40
CA LEU A 7 0.19 -14.78 -6.15
C LEU A 7 1.14 -15.08 -4.98
N GLY A 8 1.63 -16.32 -4.90
CA GLY A 8 2.65 -16.72 -3.92
C GLY A 8 3.95 -15.91 -4.04
N VAL A 9 4.40 -15.65 -5.28
CA VAL A 9 5.57 -14.79 -5.55
C VAL A 9 5.32 -13.35 -5.13
N VAL A 10 4.13 -12.79 -5.39
CA VAL A 10 3.76 -11.44 -4.96
C VAL A 10 3.78 -11.33 -3.43
N ILE A 11 3.23 -12.31 -2.71
CA ILE A 11 3.22 -12.31 -1.25
C ILE A 11 4.65 -12.39 -0.69
N LEU A 12 5.47 -13.32 -1.21
CA LEU A 12 6.86 -13.50 -0.75
C LEU A 12 7.73 -12.27 -1.04
N SER A 13 7.63 -11.70 -2.26
CA SER A 13 8.38 -10.49 -2.62
C SER A 13 7.97 -9.28 -1.78
N SER A 14 6.68 -9.13 -1.47
CA SER A 14 6.19 -8.06 -0.59
C SER A 14 6.75 -8.17 0.82
N LEU A 15 6.86 -9.39 1.36
CA LEU A 15 7.45 -9.65 2.66
C LEU A 15 8.95 -9.32 2.67
N VAL A 16 9.68 -9.74 1.64
CA VAL A 16 11.11 -9.43 1.48
C VAL A 16 11.34 -7.92 1.37
N LEU A 17 10.54 -7.21 0.57
CA LEU A 17 10.63 -5.75 0.44
C LEU A 17 10.32 -5.03 1.76
N GLY A 18 9.34 -5.50 2.52
CA GLY A 18 9.03 -4.97 3.85
C GLY A 18 10.21 -5.13 4.82
N LEU A 19 10.86 -6.31 4.82
CA LEU A 19 12.05 -6.55 5.63
C LEU A 19 13.25 -5.70 5.20
N ILE A 20 13.47 -5.52 3.89
CA ILE A 20 14.55 -4.67 3.36
C ILE A 20 14.33 -3.22 3.80
N LYS A 21 13.12 -2.68 3.65
CA LYS A 21 12.79 -1.31 4.05
C LYS A 21 12.98 -1.11 5.55
N TYR A 22 12.47 -2.02 6.37
CA TYR A 22 12.69 -1.97 7.81
C TYR A 22 14.20 -2.01 8.17
N SER A 23 14.97 -2.89 7.53
CA SER A 23 16.42 -2.98 7.73
C SER A 23 17.14 -1.68 7.36
N SER A 24 16.73 -1.02 6.27
CA SER A 24 17.29 0.28 5.86
C SER A 24 17.08 1.40 6.88
N LEU A 25 16.09 1.25 7.77
CA LEU A 25 15.75 2.21 8.81
C LEU A 25 16.12 1.70 10.23
N ALA A 26 16.85 0.59 10.34
CA ALA A 26 17.07 -0.12 11.61
C ALA A 26 17.62 0.78 12.74
N ASP A 27 18.47 1.75 12.41
CA ASP A 27 19.02 2.71 13.36
C ASP A 27 17.94 3.61 14.00
N GLN A 28 16.88 3.95 13.28
CA GLN A 28 15.74 4.73 13.81
C GLN A 28 14.87 3.94 14.80
N TYR A 29 15.02 2.62 14.82
CA TYR A 29 14.26 1.71 15.69
C TYR A 29 15.10 1.12 16.83
N LYS A 30 16.36 1.56 16.96
CA LYS A 30 17.23 1.14 18.07
C LYS A 30 16.64 1.62 19.39
N GLY A 31 16.42 0.69 20.33
CA GLY A 31 15.80 0.97 21.63
C GLY A 31 14.27 1.01 21.66
N LYS A 32 13.57 0.92 20.52
CA LYS A 32 12.09 0.82 20.51
C LYS A 32 11.63 -0.59 20.91
N ILE A 33 10.45 -0.65 21.54
CA ILE A 33 9.81 -1.89 21.99
C ILE A 33 9.52 -2.79 20.77
N TRP A 34 9.65 -4.11 20.92
CA TRP A 34 9.49 -5.08 19.84
C TRP A 34 8.14 -5.00 19.12
N GLN A 35 7.03 -4.70 19.83
CA GLN A 35 5.72 -4.50 19.20
C GLN A 35 5.72 -3.35 18.19
N SER A 36 6.42 -2.25 18.48
CA SER A 36 6.53 -1.11 17.54
C SER A 36 7.32 -1.49 16.30
N LYS A 37 8.35 -2.34 16.45
CA LYS A 37 9.16 -2.86 15.33
C LYS A 37 8.35 -3.79 14.45
N PHE A 38 7.58 -4.68 15.06
CA PHE A 38 6.68 -5.59 14.35
C PHE A 38 5.62 -4.84 13.56
N ASN A 39 4.97 -3.83 14.17
CA ASN A 39 3.97 -3.02 13.48
C ASN A 39 4.53 -2.32 12.24
N GLU A 40 5.78 -1.83 12.30
CA GLU A 40 6.39 -1.18 11.13
C GLU A 40 6.65 -2.17 10.01
N ILE A 41 7.26 -3.33 10.32
CA ILE A 41 7.47 -4.40 9.34
C ILE A 41 6.14 -4.84 8.73
N TRP A 42 5.10 -4.96 9.55
CA TRP A 42 3.77 -5.34 9.11
C TRP A 42 3.16 -4.27 8.19
N ASN A 43 3.26 -2.99 8.54
CA ASN A 43 2.78 -1.89 7.71
C ASN A 43 3.50 -1.85 6.36
N ASP A 44 4.83 -1.99 6.36
CA ASP A 44 5.64 -2.02 5.14
C ASP A 44 5.28 -3.22 4.27
N PHE A 45 5.13 -4.41 4.88
CA PHE A 45 4.65 -5.60 4.19
C PHE A 45 3.29 -5.36 3.54
N ILE A 46 2.30 -4.84 4.28
CA ILE A 46 0.95 -4.59 3.75
C ILE A 46 0.98 -3.54 2.64
N ASN A 47 1.78 -2.48 2.79
CA ASN A 47 1.98 -1.47 1.75
C ASN A 47 2.49 -2.12 0.45
N PHE A 48 3.55 -2.92 0.52
CA PHE A 48 4.10 -3.59 -0.66
C PHE A 48 3.18 -4.68 -1.20
N LEU A 49 2.40 -5.33 -0.34
CA LEU A 49 1.40 -6.31 -0.75
C LEU A 49 0.29 -5.67 -1.58
N ILE A 50 -0.24 -4.53 -1.13
CA ILE A 50 -1.25 -3.78 -1.88
C ILE A 50 -0.68 -3.32 -3.23
N ALA A 51 0.53 -2.76 -3.23
CA ALA A 51 1.21 -2.37 -4.47
C ALA A 51 1.41 -3.58 -5.41
N GLY A 52 1.89 -4.71 -4.88
CA GLY A 52 2.11 -5.93 -5.64
C GLY A 52 0.83 -6.52 -6.22
N LEU A 53 -0.27 -6.51 -5.47
CA LEU A 53 -1.59 -6.98 -5.94
C LEU A 53 -2.15 -6.08 -7.04
N ILE A 54 -1.99 -4.76 -6.91
CA ILE A 54 -2.42 -3.82 -7.95
C ILE A 54 -1.55 -3.97 -9.20
N GLY A 55 -0.23 -4.07 -9.05
CA GLY A 55 0.68 -4.36 -10.17
C GLY A 55 0.33 -5.68 -10.86
N TYR A 56 0.02 -6.73 -10.09
CA TYR A 56 -0.46 -8.01 -10.60
C TYR A 56 -1.76 -7.86 -11.41
N TYR A 57 -2.73 -7.09 -10.90
CA TYR A 57 -3.96 -6.76 -11.61
C TYR A 57 -3.68 -6.04 -12.94
N PHE A 58 -2.80 -5.03 -12.94
CA PHE A 58 -2.47 -4.30 -14.16
C PHE A 58 -1.81 -5.18 -15.21
N VAL A 59 -0.88 -6.06 -14.81
CA VAL A 59 -0.16 -6.94 -15.74
C VAL A 59 -1.03 -8.06 -16.29
N LEU A 60 -1.84 -8.71 -15.46
CA LEU A 60 -2.60 -9.88 -15.91
C LEU A 60 -3.98 -9.54 -16.48
N VAL A 61 -4.62 -8.49 -15.97
CA VAL A 61 -5.99 -8.15 -16.37
C VAL A 61 -5.99 -6.97 -17.33
N LYS A 62 -5.41 -5.83 -16.92
CA LYS A 62 -5.53 -4.59 -17.70
C LYS A 62 -4.66 -4.55 -18.93
N TRP A 63 -3.44 -5.05 -18.87
CA TRP A 63 -2.52 -5.03 -19.99
C TRP A 63 -3.06 -5.79 -21.22
N PRO A 64 -3.60 -7.02 -21.09
CA PRO A 64 -4.27 -7.69 -22.22
C PRO A 64 -5.52 -6.96 -22.74
N MET A 65 -6.27 -6.26 -21.87
CA MET A 65 -7.44 -5.47 -22.28
C MET A 65 -7.01 -4.24 -23.10
N LEU A 66 -5.96 -3.55 -22.68
CA LEU A 66 -5.39 -2.41 -23.40
C LEU A 66 -4.85 -2.80 -24.78
N GLN A 67 -4.23 -3.98 -24.88
CA GLN A 67 -3.79 -4.53 -26.17
C GLN A 67 -4.96 -4.80 -27.14
N LYS A 68 -6.18 -4.99 -26.61
CA LYS A 68 -7.41 -5.16 -27.40
C LYS A 68 -8.11 -3.83 -27.70
N GLY A 69 -7.52 -2.70 -27.30
CA GLY A 69 -8.06 -1.36 -27.56
C GLY A 69 -9.11 -0.89 -26.55
N GLU A 70 -9.27 -1.58 -25.41
CA GLU A 70 -10.13 -1.10 -24.34
C GLU A 70 -9.52 0.13 -23.65
N VAL A 71 -10.38 1.00 -23.10
CA VAL A 71 -9.99 2.26 -22.49
C VAL A 71 -9.92 2.12 -20.97
N LEU A 72 -8.92 2.74 -20.36
CA LEU A 72 -8.82 2.85 -18.90
C LEU A 72 -9.98 3.68 -18.35
N ASN A 73 -10.56 3.20 -17.25
CA ASN A 73 -11.59 3.96 -16.54
C ASN A 73 -11.00 4.74 -15.35
N THR A 74 -11.82 5.57 -14.72
CA THR A 74 -11.41 6.34 -13.53
C THR A 74 -10.93 5.45 -12.38
N GLY A 75 -11.51 4.25 -12.23
CA GLY A 75 -11.08 3.29 -11.22
C GLY A 75 -9.65 2.80 -11.45
N ASP A 76 -9.27 2.55 -12.69
CA ASP A 76 -7.90 2.19 -13.06
C ASP A 76 -6.92 3.32 -12.74
N PHE A 77 -7.32 4.57 -12.98
CA PHE A 77 -6.50 5.71 -12.60
C PHE A 77 -6.28 5.80 -11.08
N VAL A 78 -7.32 5.60 -10.27
CA VAL A 78 -7.20 5.57 -8.80
C VAL A 78 -6.29 4.42 -8.35
N LEU A 79 -6.46 3.23 -8.92
CA LEU A 79 -5.59 2.08 -8.61
C LEU A 79 -4.14 2.36 -8.99
N PHE A 80 -3.89 3.03 -10.11
CA PHE A 80 -2.54 3.42 -10.51
C PHE A 80 -1.89 4.41 -9.53
N ILE A 81 -2.66 5.38 -8.99
CA ILE A 81 -2.16 6.27 -7.94
C ILE A 81 -1.81 5.46 -6.68
N ILE A 82 -2.69 4.58 -6.23
CA ILE A 82 -2.44 3.72 -5.06
C ILE A 82 -1.20 2.86 -5.28
N PHE A 83 -1.02 2.31 -6.48
CA PHE A 83 0.17 1.57 -6.88
C PHE A 83 1.43 2.42 -6.77
N ALA A 84 1.44 3.62 -7.34
CA ALA A 84 2.59 4.52 -7.28
C ALA A 84 2.93 4.87 -5.82
N LEU A 85 1.94 5.22 -5.00
CA LEU A 85 2.13 5.51 -3.58
C LEU A 85 2.65 4.31 -2.78
N GLY A 86 2.15 3.11 -3.09
CA GLY A 86 2.61 1.86 -2.50
C GLY A 86 4.04 1.52 -2.88
N MET A 87 4.45 1.73 -4.14
CA MET A 87 5.83 1.52 -4.60
C MET A 87 6.85 2.37 -3.84
N PHE A 88 6.49 3.60 -3.47
CA PHE A 88 7.34 4.48 -2.66
C PHE A 88 7.22 4.25 -1.15
N GLY A 89 6.38 3.32 -0.69
CA GLY A 89 6.24 3.05 0.74
C GLY A 89 5.45 4.12 1.51
N HIS A 90 4.67 4.95 0.82
CA HIS A 90 3.94 6.07 1.41
C HIS A 90 2.46 5.79 1.65
N LEU A 91 1.96 4.61 1.30
CA LEU A 91 0.54 4.30 1.41
C LEU A 91 0.05 4.41 2.86
N CYS A 92 0.79 3.84 3.81
CA CYS A 92 0.43 3.88 5.23
C CYS A 92 0.45 5.31 5.80
N VAL A 93 1.41 6.14 5.38
CA VAL A 93 1.52 7.55 5.81
C VAL A 93 0.33 8.35 5.31
N ILE A 94 -0.03 8.17 4.04
CA ILE A 94 -1.17 8.86 3.42
C ILE A 94 -2.48 8.41 4.06
N SER A 95 -2.68 7.11 4.27
CA SER A 95 -3.87 6.59 4.95
C SER A 95 -4.04 7.19 6.34
N LYS A 96 -2.93 7.34 7.10
CA LYS A 96 -2.97 8.02 8.39
C LYS A 96 -3.35 9.50 8.23
N ASN A 97 -2.69 10.23 7.35
CA ASN A 97 -2.97 11.65 7.13
C ASN A 97 -4.43 11.91 6.68
N ILE A 98 -4.99 11.03 5.85
CA ILE A 98 -6.40 11.08 5.47
C ILE A 98 -7.29 10.85 6.68
N THR A 99 -6.98 9.84 7.51
CA THR A 99 -7.75 9.52 8.72
C THR A 99 -7.74 10.69 9.71
N ASP A 100 -6.56 11.26 9.98
CA ASP A 100 -6.39 12.41 10.89
C ASP A 100 -7.13 13.65 10.34
N GLY A 101 -7.07 13.88 9.03
CA GLY A 101 -7.81 14.97 8.39
C GLY A 101 -9.33 14.82 8.48
N VAL A 102 -9.85 13.60 8.30
CA VAL A 102 -11.28 13.29 8.47
C VAL A 102 -11.70 13.48 9.92
N GLU A 103 -10.89 13.04 10.88
CA GLU A 103 -11.16 13.22 12.31
C GLU A 103 -11.29 14.70 12.68
N GLU A 104 -10.37 15.55 12.20
CA GLU A 104 -10.40 17.00 12.50
C GLU A 104 -11.62 17.70 11.87
N ILE A 105 -12.02 17.30 10.65
CA ILE A 105 -13.26 17.79 10.02
C ILE A 105 -14.47 17.43 10.90
N LEU A 106 -14.58 16.17 11.33
CA LEU A 106 -15.68 15.71 12.18
C LEU A 106 -15.69 16.44 13.52
N ARG A 107 -14.51 16.68 14.10
CA ARG A 107 -14.35 17.45 15.34
C ARG A 107 -14.79 18.90 15.16
N GLY A 108 -14.43 19.53 14.04
CA GLY A 108 -14.86 20.87 13.68
C GLY A 108 -16.37 21.00 13.52
N ILE A 109 -17.01 20.03 12.86
CA ILE A 109 -18.48 19.97 12.74
C ILE A 109 -19.13 19.82 14.12
N LYS A 110 -18.63 18.91 14.97
CA LYS A 110 -19.16 18.70 16.32
C LYS A 110 -19.07 19.96 17.19
N LYS A 111 -17.98 20.73 17.09
CA LYS A 111 -17.81 22.01 17.80
C LYS A 111 -18.72 23.13 17.28
N LYS A 112 -19.19 23.07 16.04
CA LYS A 112 -20.07 24.08 15.43
C LYS A 112 -21.56 23.85 15.75
N ILE A 113 -21.92 22.63 16.16
CA ILE A 113 -23.28 22.22 16.51
C ILE A 113 -23.54 22.31 18.03
N ALA A 114 -22.48 22.27 18.85
CA ALA A 114 -22.52 22.49 20.30
C ALA A 114 -22.45 23.99 20.63
#